data_AF-A0A9W4G8A8-F1
#
_entry.id   AF-A0A9W4G8A8-F1
#
_cell.length_a   1.000
_cell.length_b   1.000
_cell.length_c   1.000
_cell.angle_alpha   90.00
_cell.angle_beta   90.00
_cell.angle_gamma   90.00
#
_symmetry.space_group_name_H-M   'P 1'
#
loop_
_entity.id
_entity.type
_entity.pdbx_description
1 polymer ?
#
loop_
_entity_poly.entity_id
_entity_poly.type
_entity_poly.pdbx_seq_one_letter_code
_entity_poly.pdbx_strand_id
1 'polypeptide(L)'
;MTTPEFNFFQHWYPLVLLADLDPKYPKPITLLGMRLVIWKPKDQQHYQVFLDECPHRLAPLSEGRIDEKTGNLMCSYHGWEFNSQGVCTRIPQAENPELVKDKFCVQSFPTREQQEILWVWTDPLSPELAAKTPLALSPQIDAKKGFVWSSFFRELDYDWQTLVENLVDPSHVAFAHHGLQGRRENAQPITFELLQSTIQAIEATISVAGRTIKFYPPCHIEYQIEFPNSKKVGILAYCIPVLPGKSRLISFFPQNFAKTLVQLKPRWWDHIMLRNLVMDSDMMLLHQQERLLQQNHPNQTWKTAYKMPTSADRLIIEFRKWFEEYCHGQLPWKQVHIPVPEYSPFNDNRRQVLDIYHQHTQHCSSCRNALKNIQRVQLGLLIYFVLTVSIVALMSDSLRSQWGIPLIVIALLGLGIYGGLKYYLEPKFYFVDYIHTDKK
;
A
#
# COMPACT_ATOMS: atom_id res chain seq x y z
N MET A 1 24.12 7.27 31.24
CA MET A 1 23.76 7.90 29.95
C MET A 1 22.39 7.38 29.58
N THR A 2 21.42 8.24 29.28
CA THR A 2 20.06 7.84 28.88
C THR A 2 20.11 7.19 27.50
N THR A 3 19.45 6.04 27.34
CA THR A 3 19.28 5.38 26.03
C THR A 3 18.63 6.38 25.06
N PRO A 4 19.12 6.52 23.82
CA PRO A 4 18.51 7.42 22.84
C PRO A 4 17.06 7.01 22.55
N GLU A 5 16.14 7.96 22.47
CA GLU A 5 14.73 7.71 22.15
C GLU A 5 14.50 7.82 20.63
N PHE A 6 13.69 6.94 20.06
CA PHE A 6 13.35 6.93 18.64
C PHE A 6 12.20 7.91 18.35
N ASN A 7 12.45 8.91 17.50
CA ASN A 7 11.45 9.91 17.13
C ASN A 7 10.77 9.55 15.79
N PHE A 8 9.55 9.01 15.86
CA PHE A 8 8.75 8.64 14.69
C PHE A 8 8.42 9.80 13.73
N PHE A 9 8.53 11.07 14.12
CA PHE A 9 8.19 12.20 13.25
C PHE A 9 9.39 12.74 12.46
N GLN A 10 10.61 12.43 12.88
CA GLN A 10 11.84 12.91 12.24
C GLN A 10 12.41 11.88 11.26
N HIS A 11 11.54 11.37 10.39
CA HIS A 11 11.88 10.43 9.33
C HIS A 11 11.09 10.70 8.04
N TRP A 12 11.69 10.30 6.92
CA TRP A 12 11.01 10.25 5.64
C TRP A 12 10.12 9.00 5.55
N TYR A 13 8.82 9.19 5.34
CA TYR A 13 7.88 8.12 5.10
C TYR A 13 7.49 8.04 3.62
N PRO A 14 7.47 6.83 3.05
CA PRO A 14 6.90 6.61 1.72
C PRO A 14 5.38 6.69 1.83
N LEU A 15 4.80 7.70 1.19
CA LEU A 15 3.39 8.02 1.35
C LEU A 15 2.53 7.23 0.36
N VAL A 16 2.91 7.25 -0.92
CA VAL A 16 2.17 6.60 -2.02
C VAL A 16 3.05 6.42 -3.27
N LEU A 17 2.68 5.49 -4.14
CA LEU A 17 3.28 5.36 -5.47
C LEU A 17 2.82 6.53 -6.38
N LEU A 18 3.76 7.19 -7.05
CA LEU A 18 3.49 8.32 -7.95
C LEU A 18 2.55 7.95 -9.10
N ALA A 19 2.66 6.71 -9.62
CA ALA A 19 1.79 6.19 -10.67
C ALA A 19 0.31 6.04 -10.25
N ASP A 20 0.02 6.14 -8.95
CA ASP A 20 -1.32 6.01 -8.37
C ASP A 20 -1.94 7.35 -7.96
N LEU A 21 -1.29 8.46 -8.32
CA LEU A 21 -1.79 9.81 -8.18
C LEU A 21 -2.43 10.30 -9.47
N ASP A 22 -3.59 10.96 -9.35
CA ASP A 22 -4.18 11.74 -10.42
C ASP A 22 -3.91 13.22 -10.12
N PRO A 23 -3.12 13.92 -10.93
CA PRO A 23 -2.74 15.31 -10.65
C PRO A 23 -3.93 16.27 -10.70
N LYS A 24 -5.11 15.86 -11.19
CA LYS A 24 -6.31 16.71 -11.26
C LYS A 24 -7.09 16.79 -9.96
N TYR A 25 -6.92 15.82 -9.07
CA TYR A 25 -7.75 15.69 -7.88
C TYR A 25 -6.88 15.62 -6.62
N PRO A 26 -7.23 16.38 -5.57
CA PRO A 26 -6.66 16.16 -4.24
C PRO A 26 -6.94 14.72 -3.79
N LYS A 27 -5.96 14.09 -3.12
CA LYS A 27 -6.07 12.70 -2.62
C LYS A 27 -5.93 12.70 -1.10
N PRO A 28 -6.95 12.24 -0.34
CA PRO A 28 -6.80 12.03 1.09
C PRO A 28 -5.87 10.85 1.36
N ILE A 29 -5.07 10.96 2.41
CA ILE A 29 -4.26 9.85 2.92
C ILE A 29 -3.99 10.02 4.41
N THR A 30 -3.85 8.92 5.13
CA THR A 30 -3.49 8.93 6.56
C THR A 30 -2.10 8.34 6.76
N LEU A 31 -1.31 8.97 7.63
CA LEU A 31 0.03 8.53 8.04
C LEU A 31 0.26 8.92 9.49
N LEU A 32 0.72 7.99 10.33
CA LEU A 32 0.87 8.20 11.78
C LEU A 32 -0.40 8.82 12.39
N GLY A 33 -1.56 8.44 11.82
CA GLY A 33 -2.87 8.92 12.17
C GLY A 33 -3.19 10.38 11.82
N MET A 34 -2.22 11.14 11.31
CA MET A 34 -2.46 12.45 10.72
C MET A 34 -3.23 12.28 9.40
N ARG A 35 -4.31 13.03 9.25
CA ARG A 35 -5.05 13.14 7.98
C ARG A 35 -4.35 14.16 7.09
N LEU A 36 -3.90 13.73 5.93
CA LEU A 36 -3.14 14.52 4.98
C LEU A 36 -3.86 14.59 3.63
N VAL A 37 -3.59 15.65 2.88
CA VAL A 37 -4.03 15.82 1.50
C VAL A 37 -2.83 15.94 0.58
N ILE A 38 -2.75 15.05 -0.42
CA ILE A 38 -1.79 15.15 -1.52
C ILE A 38 -2.46 15.90 -2.65
N TRP A 39 -1.81 16.90 -3.22
CA TRP A 39 -2.32 17.63 -4.39
C TRP A 39 -1.18 18.12 -5.26
N LYS A 40 -1.48 18.45 -6.52
CA LYS A 40 -0.49 18.98 -7.47
C LYS A 40 -0.87 20.40 -7.87
N PRO A 41 -0.09 21.43 -7.51
CA PRO A 41 -0.29 22.77 -8.04
C PRO A 41 -0.16 22.75 -9.57
N LYS A 42 -1.07 23.43 -10.28
CA LYS A 42 -1.20 23.32 -11.74
C LYS A 42 0.09 23.64 -12.51
N ASP A 43 0.86 24.60 -12.02
CA ASP A 43 2.09 25.08 -12.66
C ASP A 43 3.37 24.55 -11.99
N GLN A 44 3.25 23.54 -11.12
CA GLN A 44 4.40 22.93 -10.45
C GLN A 44 4.63 21.50 -10.86
N GLN A 45 5.92 21.14 -10.92
CA GLN A 45 6.34 19.78 -11.21
C GLN A 45 6.04 18.83 -10.06
N HIS A 46 6.07 19.32 -8.83
CA HIS A 46 6.06 18.51 -7.62
C HIS A 46 4.71 18.50 -6.89
N TYR A 47 4.37 17.36 -6.31
CA TYR A 47 3.24 17.22 -5.39
C TYR A 47 3.52 17.90 -4.04
N GLN A 48 2.47 18.48 -3.48
CA GLN A 48 2.44 19.08 -2.15
C GLN A 48 1.62 18.19 -1.20
N VAL A 49 1.99 18.20 0.07
CA VAL A 49 1.28 17.48 1.12
C VAL A 49 0.96 18.44 2.25
N PHE A 50 -0.34 18.64 2.50
CA PHE A 50 -0.84 19.47 3.60
C PHE A 50 -1.57 18.62 4.64
N LEU A 51 -1.77 19.19 5.82
CA LEU A 51 -2.77 18.69 6.76
C LEU A 51 -4.15 18.80 6.09
N ASP A 52 -4.97 17.76 6.18
CA ASP A 52 -6.29 17.69 5.53
C ASP A 52 -7.36 18.43 6.34
N GLU A 53 -7.07 19.69 6.67
CA GLU A 53 -7.89 20.51 7.54
C GLU A 53 -7.82 21.97 7.09
N CYS A 54 -8.95 22.51 6.66
CA CYS A 54 -9.05 23.94 6.35
C CYS A 54 -9.04 24.75 7.64
N PRO A 55 -8.11 25.71 7.84
CA PRO A 55 -7.99 26.50 9.07
C PRO A 55 -9.21 27.38 9.36
N HIS A 56 -10.13 27.54 8.41
CA HIS A 56 -11.37 28.28 8.61
C HIS A 56 -12.35 27.54 9.54
N ARG A 57 -12.73 26.29 9.21
CA ARG A 57 -13.75 25.51 9.93
C ARG A 57 -13.51 23.99 9.85
N LEU A 58 -12.25 23.58 9.72
CA LEU A 58 -11.81 22.19 9.76
C LEU A 58 -12.35 21.29 8.63
N ALA A 59 -12.90 21.88 7.56
CA ALA A 59 -13.36 21.11 6.42
C ALA A 59 -12.18 20.39 5.74
N PRO A 60 -12.32 19.13 5.31
CA PRO A 60 -11.26 18.41 4.62
C PRO A 60 -10.94 19.09 3.30
N LEU A 61 -9.66 19.40 3.09
CA LEU A 61 -9.17 20.01 1.86
C LEU A 61 -9.09 18.99 0.73
N SER A 62 -9.02 17.71 1.06
CA SER A 62 -9.06 16.57 0.13
C SER A 62 -10.39 16.44 -0.62
N GLU A 63 -11.50 16.91 -0.04
CA GLU A 63 -12.79 17.06 -0.73
C GLU A 63 -12.83 18.31 -1.64
N GLY A 64 -11.76 19.09 -1.64
CA GLY A 64 -11.56 20.31 -2.43
C GLY A 64 -11.32 20.06 -3.91
N ARG A 65 -10.73 21.06 -4.56
CA ARG A 65 -10.37 21.02 -5.98
C ARG A 65 -9.14 21.89 -6.24
N ILE A 66 -8.43 21.62 -7.32
CA ILE A 66 -7.39 22.52 -7.82
C ILE A 66 -8.11 23.58 -8.66
N ASP A 67 -8.01 24.85 -8.27
CA ASP A 67 -8.64 25.93 -9.02
C ASP A 67 -8.03 26.06 -10.42
N GLU A 68 -8.86 26.15 -11.45
CA GLU A 68 -8.36 26.18 -12.82
C GLU A 68 -7.67 27.50 -13.18
N LYS A 69 -8.02 28.60 -12.50
CA LYS A 69 -7.49 29.95 -12.78
C LYS A 69 -6.21 30.22 -12.01
N THR A 70 -6.19 29.89 -10.73
CA THR A 70 -5.06 30.17 -9.83
C THR A 70 -4.10 29.00 -9.67
N GLY A 71 -4.56 27.77 -9.94
CA GLY A 71 -3.76 26.56 -9.72
C GLY A 71 -3.59 26.19 -8.24
N ASN A 72 -4.28 26.88 -7.32
CA ASN A 72 -4.23 26.66 -5.88
C ASN A 72 -5.18 25.55 -5.42
N LEU A 73 -4.93 25.03 -4.21
CA LEU A 73 -5.86 24.13 -3.55
C LEU A 73 -7.03 24.93 -2.98
N MET A 74 -8.23 24.72 -3.51
CA MET A 74 -9.46 25.37 -3.09
C MET A 74 -10.28 24.46 -2.19
N CYS A 75 -10.58 24.94 -0.98
CA CYS A 75 -11.48 24.28 -0.04
C CYS A 75 -12.92 24.21 -0.61
N SER A 76 -13.53 23.02 -0.56
CA SER A 76 -14.88 22.83 -1.08
C SER A 76 -16.00 23.52 -0.31
N TYR A 77 -15.73 23.94 0.94
CA TYR A 77 -16.78 24.55 1.77
C TYR A 77 -17.03 26.03 1.41
N HIS A 78 -16.01 26.88 1.55
CA HIS A 78 -16.16 28.33 1.36
C HIS A 78 -15.27 28.92 0.27
N GLY A 79 -14.55 28.07 -0.48
CA GLY A 79 -13.71 28.51 -1.59
C GLY A 79 -12.43 29.23 -1.17
N TRP A 80 -11.95 29.04 0.06
CA TRP A 80 -10.63 29.53 0.48
C TRP A 80 -9.55 28.80 -0.32
N GLU A 81 -8.60 29.54 -0.87
CA GLU A 81 -7.53 29.01 -1.72
C GLU A 81 -6.18 29.10 -1.04
N PHE A 82 -5.39 28.02 -1.11
CA PHE A 82 -4.05 27.91 -0.53
C PHE A 82 -3.03 27.61 -1.63
N ASN A 83 -1.93 28.36 -1.65
CA ASN A 83 -0.82 28.11 -2.57
C ASN A 83 0.02 26.91 -2.12
N SER A 84 1.09 26.58 -2.86
CA SER A 84 1.98 25.43 -2.57
C SER A 84 2.68 25.45 -1.22
N GLN A 85 2.75 26.61 -0.56
CA GLN A 85 3.38 26.83 0.74
C GLN A 85 2.35 26.79 1.86
N GLY A 86 1.08 26.53 1.52
CA GLY A 86 -0.03 26.52 2.46
C GLY A 86 -0.57 27.91 2.80
N VAL A 87 -0.04 28.99 2.20
CA VAL A 87 -0.50 30.35 2.49
C VAL A 87 -1.85 30.58 1.81
N CYS A 88 -2.83 31.10 2.57
CA CYS A 88 -4.11 31.49 2.03
C CYS A 88 -3.94 32.71 1.12
N THR A 89 -4.31 32.54 -0.15
CA THR A 89 -4.15 33.58 -1.19
C THR A 89 -5.47 34.26 -1.52
N ARG A 90 -6.60 33.60 -1.25
CA ARG A 90 -7.92 34.13 -1.60
C ARG A 90 -9.00 33.62 -0.64
N ILE A 91 -9.79 34.57 -0.15
CA ILE A 91 -11.04 34.33 0.59
C ILE A 91 -12.15 35.05 -0.18
N PRO A 92 -13.05 34.32 -0.86
CA PRO A 92 -14.06 34.95 -1.72
C PRO A 92 -15.00 35.90 -0.98
N GLN A 93 -15.19 35.70 0.33
CA GLN A 93 -16.08 36.49 1.18
C GLN A 93 -15.37 37.66 1.90
N ALA A 94 -14.08 37.89 1.66
CA ALA A 94 -13.37 38.98 2.31
C ALA A 94 -13.73 40.34 1.69
N GLU A 95 -14.22 41.28 2.51
CA GLU A 95 -14.51 42.66 2.09
C GLU A 95 -13.24 43.40 1.65
N ASN A 96 -12.11 43.10 2.30
CA ASN A 96 -10.80 43.62 1.94
C ASN A 96 -9.81 42.45 1.70
N PRO A 97 -9.51 42.11 0.43
CA PRO A 97 -8.58 41.04 0.07
C PRO A 97 -7.18 41.19 0.67
N GLU A 98 -6.72 42.41 0.96
CA GLU A 98 -5.40 42.65 1.55
C GLU A 98 -5.30 42.13 2.99
N LEU A 99 -6.43 41.94 3.69
CA LEU A 99 -6.43 41.38 5.04
C LEU A 99 -6.18 39.87 5.07
N VAL A 100 -6.24 39.18 3.93
CA VAL A 100 -6.02 37.73 3.81
C VAL A 100 -4.53 37.39 3.80
N LYS A 101 -3.72 38.27 3.22
CA LYS A 101 -2.32 37.99 2.88
C LYS A 101 -1.49 37.66 4.13
N ASP A 102 -0.84 36.50 4.08
CA ASP A 102 0.09 35.98 5.09
C ASP A 102 -0.48 35.79 6.51
N LYS A 103 -1.80 35.84 6.69
CA LYS A 103 -2.44 35.67 8.02
C LYS A 103 -2.92 34.26 8.31
N PHE A 104 -3.29 33.51 7.27
CA PHE A 104 -3.87 32.19 7.41
C PHE A 104 -3.07 31.19 6.58
N CYS A 105 -2.62 30.12 7.22
CA CYS A 105 -1.89 29.06 6.56
C CYS A 105 -2.48 27.70 6.92
N VAL A 106 -2.51 26.80 5.96
CA VAL A 106 -2.61 25.36 6.23
C VAL A 106 -1.21 24.81 6.48
N GLN A 107 -1.09 23.88 7.41
CA GLN A 107 0.18 23.22 7.69
C GLN A 107 0.65 22.41 6.48
N SER A 108 1.80 22.79 5.92
CA SER A 108 2.49 22.05 4.85
C SER A 108 3.59 21.15 5.40
N PHE A 109 3.84 20.02 4.72
CA PHE A 109 4.88 19.06 5.06
C PHE A 109 5.94 18.99 3.94
N PRO A 110 7.24 18.89 4.25
CA PRO A 110 8.27 18.71 3.23
C PRO A 110 8.03 17.41 2.43
N THR A 111 8.16 17.49 1.10
CA THR A 111 7.97 16.36 0.19
C THR A 111 9.21 16.11 -0.67
N ARG A 112 9.38 14.87 -1.11
CA ARG A 112 10.36 14.47 -2.14
C ARG A 112 9.76 13.41 -3.05
N GLU A 113 10.06 13.49 -4.34
CA GLU A 113 9.65 12.46 -5.31
C GLU A 113 10.90 11.69 -5.75
N GLN A 114 10.96 10.40 -5.43
CA GLN A 114 12.14 9.57 -5.73
C GLN A 114 11.78 8.08 -5.72
N GLN A 115 12.37 7.30 -6.63
CA GLN A 115 12.11 5.86 -6.78
C GLN A 115 10.62 5.50 -6.89
N GLU A 116 9.89 6.25 -7.73
CA GLU A 116 8.45 6.06 -7.98
C GLU A 116 7.53 6.34 -6.77
N ILE A 117 8.06 6.91 -5.69
CA ILE A 117 7.35 7.18 -4.44
C ILE A 117 7.30 8.69 -4.18
N LEU A 118 6.14 9.16 -3.72
CA LEU A 118 6.04 10.44 -3.01
C LEU A 118 6.38 10.22 -1.53
N TRP A 119 7.44 10.87 -1.07
CA TRP A 119 7.92 10.84 0.31
C TRP A 119 7.46 12.08 1.05
N VAL A 120 7.16 11.93 2.34
CA VAL A 120 6.79 13.04 3.24
C VAL A 120 7.60 12.98 4.51
N TRP A 121 8.04 14.15 4.98
CA TRP A 121 8.63 14.33 6.30
C TRP A 121 7.55 14.79 7.27
N THR A 122 7.35 14.04 8.36
CA THR A 122 6.17 14.18 9.22
C THR A 122 6.30 15.18 10.36
N ASP A 123 7.49 15.74 10.58
CA ASP A 123 7.73 16.87 11.48
C ASP A 123 7.84 18.19 10.68
N PRO A 124 6.74 18.94 10.51
CA PRO A 124 6.74 20.13 9.67
C PRO A 124 7.55 21.29 10.28
N LEU A 125 7.96 21.19 11.55
CA LEU A 125 8.74 22.22 12.24
C LEU A 125 10.25 22.06 12.03
N SER A 126 10.70 20.99 11.36
CA SER A 126 12.12 20.71 11.11
C SER A 126 12.50 20.55 9.63
N PRO A 127 12.13 21.50 8.73
CA PRO A 127 12.43 21.38 7.30
C PRO A 127 13.93 21.35 6.99
N GLU A 128 14.77 22.01 7.80
CA GLU A 128 16.23 21.95 7.64
C GLU A 128 16.81 20.56 7.96
N LEU A 129 16.22 19.87 8.94
CA LEU A 129 16.59 18.49 9.25
C LEU A 129 16.15 17.57 8.12
N ALA A 130 14.92 17.71 7.63
CA ALA A 130 14.41 16.98 6.47
C ALA A 130 15.35 17.13 5.26
N ALA A 131 15.85 18.35 5.01
CA ALA A 131 16.77 18.63 3.92
C ALA A 131 18.09 17.85 4.03
N LYS A 132 18.63 17.69 5.23
CA LYS A 132 19.90 16.98 5.51
C LYS A 132 19.73 15.47 5.65
N THR A 133 18.53 14.99 6.00
CA THR A 133 18.24 13.57 6.18
C THR A 133 18.08 12.87 4.82
N PRO A 134 18.80 11.78 4.54
CA PRO A 134 18.65 11.03 3.31
C PRO A 134 17.33 10.25 3.27
N LEU A 135 16.84 9.99 2.06
CA LEU A 135 15.73 9.06 1.84
C LEU A 135 16.21 7.61 2.04
N ALA A 136 15.35 6.75 2.59
CA ALA A 136 15.63 5.33 2.76
C ALA A 136 15.47 4.55 1.42
N LEU A 137 16.28 4.91 0.43
CA LEU A 137 16.25 4.36 -0.93
C LEU A 137 16.93 2.99 -0.99
N SER A 138 16.49 2.13 -1.90
CA SER A 138 17.16 0.85 -2.18
C SER A 138 18.00 0.93 -3.46
N PRO A 139 19.24 0.41 -3.47
CA PRO A 139 20.03 0.32 -4.69
C PRO A 139 19.44 -0.66 -5.72
N GLN A 140 18.49 -1.52 -5.35
CA GLN A 140 17.84 -2.48 -6.26
C GLN A 140 16.72 -1.83 -7.08
N ILE A 141 16.26 -0.64 -6.70
CA ILE A 141 15.29 0.17 -7.46
C ILE A 141 16.06 1.16 -8.33
N ASP A 142 16.86 0.60 -9.24
CA ASP A 142 17.70 1.35 -10.17
C ASP A 142 17.89 0.60 -11.50
N ALA A 143 17.24 1.08 -12.55
CA ALA A 143 17.34 0.50 -13.88
C ALA A 143 18.76 0.62 -14.47
N LYS A 144 19.54 1.64 -14.07
CA LYS A 144 20.93 1.82 -14.53
C LYS A 144 21.85 0.74 -13.97
N LYS A 145 21.49 0.15 -12.82
CA LYS A 145 22.16 -1.03 -12.23
C LYS A 145 21.65 -2.35 -12.82
N GLY A 146 20.79 -2.29 -13.83
CA GLY A 146 20.29 -3.46 -14.55
C GLY A 146 19.12 -4.17 -13.86
N PHE A 147 18.47 -3.56 -12.87
CA PHE A 147 17.25 -4.09 -12.26
C PHE A 147 15.99 -3.71 -13.04
N VAL A 148 14.98 -4.56 -12.94
CA VAL A 148 13.57 -4.26 -13.23
C VAL A 148 12.75 -4.66 -12.01
N TRP A 149 11.60 -4.05 -11.79
CA TRP A 149 10.76 -4.35 -10.62
C TRP A 149 9.27 -4.25 -10.95
N SER A 150 8.44 -4.92 -10.17
CA SER A 150 7.03 -4.56 -10.02
C SER A 150 6.82 -3.86 -8.67
N SER A 151 5.89 -2.90 -8.63
CA SER A 151 5.48 -2.21 -7.42
C SER A 151 4.07 -2.64 -7.00
N PHE A 152 3.80 -2.64 -5.71
CA PHE A 152 2.52 -3.01 -5.11
C PHE A 152 2.29 -2.16 -3.86
N PHE A 153 1.04 -1.93 -3.49
CA PHE A 153 0.70 -1.41 -2.17
C PHE A 153 -0.58 -2.06 -1.67
N ARG A 154 -0.78 -2.11 -0.36
CA ARG A 154 -2.05 -2.50 0.25
C ARG A 154 -2.22 -1.87 1.63
N GLU A 155 -3.42 -1.40 1.94
CA GLU A 155 -3.84 -1.11 3.31
C GLU A 155 -4.20 -2.42 4.01
N LEU A 156 -3.81 -2.57 5.26
CA LEU A 156 -3.89 -3.80 6.04
C LEU A 156 -4.64 -3.55 7.35
N ASP A 157 -5.50 -4.48 7.73
CA ASP A 157 -6.34 -4.39 8.93
C ASP A 157 -5.66 -4.97 10.18
N TYR A 158 -4.39 -4.62 10.36
CA TYR A 158 -3.59 -4.88 11.57
C TYR A 158 -2.48 -3.84 11.71
N ASP A 159 -1.94 -3.67 12.91
CA ASP A 159 -0.95 -2.68 13.28
C ASP A 159 0.40 -2.85 12.58
N TRP A 160 1.13 -1.74 12.52
CA TRP A 160 2.48 -1.66 11.96
C TRP A 160 3.47 -2.65 12.60
N GLN A 161 3.37 -2.89 13.90
CA GLN A 161 4.26 -3.84 14.59
C GLN A 161 4.06 -5.26 14.07
N THR A 162 2.80 -5.68 13.94
CA THR A 162 2.40 -6.99 13.41
C THR A 162 2.89 -7.17 11.97
N LEU A 163 2.81 -6.11 11.15
CA LEU A 163 3.35 -6.09 9.79
C LEU A 163 4.88 -6.25 9.77
N VAL A 164 5.61 -5.52 10.61
CA VAL A 164 7.08 -5.64 10.68
C VAL A 164 7.49 -7.04 11.12
N GLU A 165 6.86 -7.60 12.16
CA GLU A 165 7.11 -8.97 12.62
C GLU A 165 6.89 -10.01 11.52
N ASN A 166 5.75 -9.92 10.83
CA ASN A 166 5.43 -10.83 9.73
C ASN A 166 6.49 -10.79 8.63
N LEU A 167 6.96 -9.60 8.26
CA LEU A 167 7.99 -9.46 7.23
C LEU A 167 9.34 -10.00 7.72
N VAL A 168 9.80 -9.67 8.93
CA VAL A 168 11.12 -10.16 9.39
C VAL A 168 11.14 -11.66 9.72
N ASP A 169 10.00 -12.35 9.67
CA ASP A 169 9.86 -13.79 9.85
C ASP A 169 9.74 -14.55 8.51
N PRO A 170 10.81 -15.18 7.99
CA PRO A 170 10.72 -16.01 6.80
C PRO A 170 10.07 -17.38 7.02
N SER A 171 9.82 -17.81 8.27
CA SER A 171 9.38 -19.18 8.58
C SER A 171 7.95 -19.47 8.17
N HIS A 172 7.06 -18.47 8.23
CA HIS A 172 5.65 -18.61 7.85
C HIS A 172 5.46 -18.83 6.34
N VAL A 173 6.42 -18.43 5.49
CA VAL A 173 6.28 -18.43 4.02
C VAL A 173 5.94 -19.81 3.47
N ALA A 174 6.51 -20.89 4.03
CA ALA A 174 6.23 -22.25 3.59
C ALA A 174 4.78 -22.70 3.88
N PHE A 175 4.13 -22.09 4.88
CA PHE A 175 2.83 -22.50 5.42
C PHE A 175 1.71 -21.55 5.01
N ALA A 176 1.82 -20.25 5.34
CA ALA A 176 0.82 -19.23 5.00
C ALA A 176 0.71 -19.05 3.48
N HIS A 177 1.85 -18.99 2.79
CA HIS A 177 1.90 -18.78 1.34
C HIS A 177 2.04 -20.08 0.54
N HIS A 178 1.53 -21.20 1.06
CA HIS A 178 1.61 -22.50 0.39
C HIS A 178 1.01 -22.45 -1.03
N GLY A 179 1.80 -22.86 -2.02
CA GLY A 179 1.41 -22.85 -3.43
C GLY A 179 1.45 -21.46 -4.10
N LEU A 180 1.82 -20.40 -3.36
CA LEU A 180 2.01 -19.04 -3.88
C LEU A 180 3.49 -18.65 -3.93
N GLN A 181 4.16 -18.67 -2.78
CA GLN A 181 5.58 -18.27 -2.63
C GLN A 181 6.43 -19.35 -1.97
N GLY A 182 5.81 -20.25 -1.21
CA GLY A 182 6.48 -21.34 -0.51
C GLY A 182 5.76 -22.67 -0.72
N ARG A 183 6.44 -23.74 -0.29
CA ARG A 183 5.83 -25.08 -0.17
C ARG A 183 6.15 -25.65 1.21
N ARG A 184 5.21 -26.37 1.82
CA ARG A 184 5.29 -26.80 3.22
C ARG A 184 6.44 -27.79 3.42
N GLU A 185 6.68 -28.64 2.42
CA GLU A 185 7.79 -29.58 2.37
C GLU A 185 9.19 -28.93 2.38
N ASN A 186 9.28 -27.63 2.07
CA ASN A 186 10.54 -26.89 2.13
C ASN A 186 10.80 -26.25 3.51
N ALA A 187 9.90 -26.46 4.48
CA ALA A 187 10.08 -25.97 5.83
C ALA A 187 11.29 -26.67 6.50
N GLN A 188 12.16 -25.86 7.11
CA GLN A 188 13.39 -26.30 7.73
C GLN A 188 13.81 -25.33 8.83
N PRO A 189 14.69 -25.71 9.76
CA PRO A 189 15.25 -24.79 10.73
C PRO A 189 15.92 -23.59 10.06
N ILE A 190 15.59 -22.38 10.50
CA ILE A 190 16.19 -21.13 10.03
C ILE A 190 17.03 -20.57 11.17
N THR A 191 18.33 -20.38 10.96
CA THR A 191 19.22 -19.73 11.92
C THR A 191 19.59 -18.36 11.40
N PHE A 192 19.73 -17.41 12.32
CA PHE A 192 20.10 -16.04 12.04
C PHE A 192 21.46 -15.73 12.65
N GLU A 193 22.33 -15.13 11.86
CA GLU A 193 23.53 -14.46 12.36
C GLU A 193 23.29 -12.96 12.33
N LEU A 194 23.28 -12.34 13.51
CA LEU A 194 23.09 -10.89 13.61
C LEU A 194 24.35 -10.17 13.14
N LEU A 195 24.18 -9.29 12.16
CA LEU A 195 25.23 -8.39 11.69
C LEU A 195 25.20 -7.08 12.46
N GLN A 196 24.01 -6.56 12.75
CA GLN A 196 23.80 -5.29 13.43
C GLN A 196 22.47 -5.29 14.20
N SER A 197 22.45 -4.69 15.39
CA SER A 197 21.23 -4.40 16.16
C SER A 197 21.44 -3.07 16.89
N THR A 198 20.90 -1.99 16.33
CA THR A 198 21.10 -0.59 16.74
C THR A 198 19.79 0.18 16.57
N ILE A 199 19.70 1.38 17.14
CA ILE A 199 18.52 2.23 16.95
C ILE A 199 18.25 2.55 15.45
N GLN A 200 19.27 2.60 14.59
CA GLN A 200 19.12 2.88 13.15
C GLN A 200 18.92 1.64 12.26
N ALA A 201 19.25 0.44 12.73
CA ALA A 201 19.21 -0.76 11.89
C ALA A 201 19.22 -2.06 12.69
N ILE A 202 18.47 -3.05 12.21
CA ILE A 202 18.58 -4.46 12.57
C ILE A 202 18.89 -5.24 11.28
N GLU A 203 20.06 -5.89 11.22
CA GLU A 203 20.51 -6.64 10.05
C GLU A 203 20.94 -8.05 10.46
N ALA A 204 20.52 -9.03 9.67
CA ALA A 204 20.90 -10.43 9.88
C ALA A 204 21.07 -11.18 8.55
N THR A 205 21.96 -12.16 8.53
CA THR A 205 21.99 -13.18 7.49
C THR A 205 21.23 -14.41 7.96
N ILE A 206 20.58 -15.11 7.02
CA ILE A 206 19.88 -16.37 7.28
C ILE A 206 20.57 -17.56 6.63
N SER A 207 20.54 -18.69 7.33
CA SER A 207 21.14 -19.95 6.85
C SER A 207 20.56 -20.42 5.51
N VAL A 208 19.29 -20.12 5.24
CA VAL A 208 18.62 -20.53 4.01
C VAL A 208 18.99 -19.56 2.87
N ALA A 209 19.78 -20.06 1.92
CA ALA A 209 20.18 -19.38 0.68
C ALA A 209 21.00 -18.09 0.87
N GLY A 210 21.73 -17.94 1.99
CA GLY A 210 22.63 -16.81 2.23
C GLY A 210 21.95 -15.44 2.15
N ARG A 211 20.64 -15.40 2.40
CA ARG A 211 19.84 -14.18 2.25
C ARG A 211 20.16 -13.23 3.40
N THR A 212 20.20 -11.94 3.10
CA THR A 212 20.30 -10.89 4.12
C THR A 212 18.93 -10.25 4.30
N ILE A 213 18.50 -10.10 5.55
CA ILE A 213 17.29 -9.37 5.94
C ILE A 213 17.75 -8.12 6.68
N LYS A 214 17.26 -6.97 6.23
CA LYS A 214 17.61 -5.67 6.79
C LYS A 214 16.35 -4.93 7.16
N PHE A 215 16.28 -4.43 8.38
CA PHE A 215 15.24 -3.51 8.83
C PHE A 215 15.90 -2.19 9.22
N TYR A 216 15.56 -1.13 8.48
CA TYR A 216 15.88 0.25 8.80
C TYR A 216 14.60 0.95 9.29
N PRO A 217 14.48 1.22 10.60
CA PRO A 217 13.35 1.95 11.14
C PRO A 217 13.14 3.31 10.46
N PRO A 218 11.89 3.79 10.38
CA PRO A 218 10.69 3.17 10.92
C PRO A 218 9.97 2.22 9.95
N CYS A 219 10.38 2.12 8.68
CA CYS A 219 9.53 1.49 7.67
C CYS A 219 10.25 0.57 6.69
N HIS A 220 11.56 0.64 6.51
CA HIS A 220 12.22 -0.03 5.39
C HIS A 220 12.66 -1.44 5.79
N ILE A 221 12.13 -2.46 5.10
CA ILE A 221 12.59 -3.85 5.17
C ILE A 221 13.08 -4.28 3.78
N GLU A 222 14.27 -4.85 3.70
CA GLU A 222 14.85 -5.34 2.44
C GLU A 222 15.36 -6.78 2.57
N TYR A 223 15.06 -7.56 1.54
CA TYR A 223 15.56 -8.92 1.33
C TYR A 223 16.31 -8.93 0.01
N GLN A 224 17.42 -9.67 -0.01
CA GLN A 224 18.10 -10.01 -1.24
C GLN A 224 18.41 -11.50 -1.26
N ILE A 225 18.01 -12.15 -2.35
CA ILE A 225 18.38 -13.52 -2.67
C ILE A 225 19.33 -13.46 -3.87
N GLU A 226 20.53 -13.98 -3.67
CA GLU A 226 21.52 -14.12 -4.73
C GLU A 226 21.59 -15.59 -5.16
N PHE A 227 21.40 -15.81 -6.46
CA PHE A 227 21.47 -17.12 -7.09
C PHE A 227 22.84 -17.31 -7.78
N PRO A 228 23.23 -18.57 -8.08
CA PRO A 228 24.34 -18.83 -8.97
C PRO A 228 24.21 -18.04 -10.29
N ASN A 229 25.33 -17.55 -10.83
CA ASN A 229 25.41 -16.69 -12.03
C ASN A 229 25.01 -15.21 -11.83
N SER A 230 25.22 -14.64 -10.63
CA SER A 230 24.96 -13.22 -10.33
C SER A 230 23.50 -12.78 -10.52
N LYS A 231 22.56 -13.72 -10.59
CA LYS A 231 21.12 -13.42 -10.66
C LYS A 231 20.63 -13.02 -9.27
N LYS A 232 19.93 -11.90 -9.19
CA LYS A 232 19.42 -11.33 -7.94
C LYS A 232 17.92 -11.13 -8.05
N VAL A 233 17.20 -11.52 -7.00
CA VAL A 233 15.82 -11.14 -6.75
C VAL A 233 15.75 -10.56 -5.34
N GLY A 234 14.98 -9.49 -5.18
CA GLY A 234 14.80 -8.83 -3.90
C GLY A 234 13.33 -8.60 -3.61
N ILE A 235 13.08 -8.30 -2.35
CA ILE A 235 11.84 -7.70 -1.88
C ILE A 235 12.27 -6.45 -1.13
N LEU A 236 11.70 -5.31 -1.48
CA LEU A 236 11.76 -4.09 -0.70
C LEU A 236 10.36 -3.82 -0.20
N ALA A 237 10.18 -3.67 1.10
CA ALA A 237 8.92 -3.42 1.74
C ALA A 237 9.02 -2.19 2.64
N TYR A 238 8.02 -1.33 2.55
CA TYR A 238 7.86 -0.19 3.43
C TYR A 238 6.63 -0.40 4.31
N CYS A 239 6.84 -0.68 5.60
CA CYS A 239 5.81 -0.85 6.61
C CYS A 239 5.43 0.50 7.20
N ILE A 240 4.21 0.95 6.98
CA ILE A 240 3.79 2.31 7.28
C ILE A 240 2.68 2.27 8.34
N PRO A 241 2.86 2.93 9.51
CA PRO A 241 1.79 3.08 10.50
C PRO A 241 0.72 4.04 9.99
N VAL A 242 -0.54 3.61 9.99
CA VAL A 242 -1.67 4.40 9.48
C VAL A 242 -2.55 4.88 10.62
N LEU A 243 -3.17 3.96 11.36
CA LEU A 243 -4.02 4.21 12.53
C LEU A 243 -3.85 3.02 13.49
N PRO A 244 -4.31 3.11 14.76
CA PRO A 244 -4.40 1.92 15.60
C PRO A 244 -5.18 0.79 14.91
N GLY A 245 -4.58 -0.39 14.85
CA GLY A 245 -5.09 -1.58 14.16
C GLY A 245 -5.05 -1.51 12.63
N LYS A 246 -4.35 -0.53 12.04
CA LYS A 246 -4.21 -0.37 10.58
C LYS A 246 -2.80 0.02 10.17
N SER A 247 -2.31 -0.61 9.12
CA SER A 247 -1.02 -0.32 8.51
C SER A 247 -1.13 -0.30 7.00
N ARG A 248 -0.10 0.25 6.35
CA ARG A 248 0.03 0.24 4.89
C ARG A 248 1.36 -0.41 4.53
N LEU A 249 1.32 -1.23 3.50
CA LEU A 249 2.50 -1.79 2.86
C LEU A 249 2.69 -1.14 1.50
N ILE A 250 3.90 -0.67 1.21
CA ILE A 250 4.35 -0.37 -0.16
C ILE A 250 5.53 -1.30 -0.46
N SER A 251 5.45 -2.11 -1.51
CA SER A 251 6.49 -3.08 -1.85
C SER A 251 6.96 -2.96 -3.28
N PHE A 252 8.24 -3.26 -3.47
CA PHE A 252 8.88 -3.45 -4.76
C PHE A 252 9.50 -4.83 -4.83
N PHE A 253 9.44 -5.45 -6.00
CA PHE A 253 9.97 -6.78 -6.27
C PHE A 253 11.06 -6.72 -7.35
N PRO A 254 12.26 -6.20 -7.02
CA PRO A 254 13.33 -6.08 -7.98
C PRO A 254 13.95 -7.42 -8.38
N GLN A 255 14.34 -7.52 -9.65
CA GLN A 255 15.17 -8.60 -10.18
C GLN A 255 16.05 -8.11 -11.33
N ASN A 256 17.22 -8.72 -11.52
CA ASN A 256 18.15 -8.34 -12.60
C ASN A 256 18.11 -9.28 -13.83
N PHE A 257 17.20 -10.25 -13.83
CA PHE A 257 17.03 -11.25 -14.89
C PHE A 257 15.58 -11.30 -15.39
N ALA A 258 15.31 -12.03 -16.48
CA ALA A 258 13.98 -12.16 -17.10
C ALA A 258 13.27 -10.80 -17.34
N LYS A 259 14.04 -9.78 -17.73
CA LYS A 259 13.60 -8.37 -17.78
C LYS A 259 12.37 -8.17 -18.66
N THR A 260 12.40 -8.75 -19.85
CA THR A 260 11.29 -8.68 -20.82
C THR A 260 9.99 -9.23 -20.24
N LEU A 261 10.04 -10.34 -19.50
CA LEU A 261 8.85 -10.95 -18.89
C LEU A 261 8.23 -10.03 -17.84
N VAL A 262 9.06 -9.40 -16.99
CA VAL A 262 8.60 -8.45 -15.97
C VAL A 262 7.98 -7.22 -16.61
N GLN A 263 8.63 -6.65 -17.63
CA GLN A 263 8.17 -5.42 -18.28
C GLN A 263 6.89 -5.62 -19.09
N LEU A 264 6.68 -6.80 -19.70
CA LEU A 264 5.47 -7.09 -20.46
C LEU A 264 4.28 -7.48 -19.58
N LYS A 265 4.50 -7.88 -18.32
CA LYS A 265 3.43 -8.27 -17.40
C LYS A 265 2.67 -7.03 -16.94
N PRO A 266 1.36 -6.89 -17.24
CA PRO A 266 0.59 -5.75 -16.76
C PRO A 266 0.60 -5.70 -15.23
N ARG A 267 0.81 -4.52 -14.64
CA ARG A 267 0.90 -4.36 -13.18
C ARG A 267 -0.32 -4.93 -12.45
N TRP A 268 -1.54 -4.68 -12.97
CA TRP A 268 -2.78 -5.19 -12.38
C TRP A 268 -2.88 -6.72 -12.41
N TRP A 269 -2.30 -7.38 -13.42
CA TRP A 269 -2.31 -8.84 -13.53
C TRP A 269 -1.46 -9.47 -12.43
N ASP A 270 -0.26 -8.92 -12.17
CA ASP A 270 0.57 -9.35 -11.03
C ASP A 270 -0.17 -9.19 -9.70
N HIS A 271 -0.89 -8.07 -9.54
CA HIS A 271 -1.62 -7.74 -8.32
C HIS A 271 -2.73 -8.74 -8.03
N ILE A 272 -3.65 -8.97 -8.99
CA ILE A 272 -4.82 -9.84 -8.76
C ILE A 272 -4.49 -11.33 -8.80
N MET A 273 -3.40 -11.73 -9.47
CA MET A 273 -3.06 -13.15 -9.61
C MET A 273 -2.10 -13.64 -8.53
N LEU A 274 -1.33 -12.75 -7.89
CA LEU A 274 -0.34 -13.15 -6.89
C LEU A 274 -0.34 -12.24 -5.67
N ARG A 275 -0.10 -10.94 -5.83
CA ARG A 275 0.21 -10.06 -4.68
C ARG A 275 -0.94 -9.93 -3.69
N ASN A 276 -2.17 -9.77 -4.16
CA ASN A 276 -3.32 -9.72 -3.29
C ASN A 276 -3.51 -11.04 -2.53
N LEU A 277 -3.37 -12.19 -3.20
CA LEU A 277 -3.53 -13.50 -2.56
C LEU A 277 -2.49 -13.78 -1.48
N VAL A 278 -1.25 -13.30 -1.66
CA VAL A 278 -0.20 -13.39 -0.64
C VAL A 278 -0.60 -12.56 0.60
N MET A 279 -1.12 -11.35 0.41
CA MET A 279 -1.61 -10.57 1.55
C MET A 279 -2.86 -11.18 2.18
N ASP A 280 -3.76 -11.76 1.39
CA ASP A 280 -4.97 -12.41 1.90
C ASP A 280 -4.65 -13.65 2.74
N SER A 281 -3.54 -14.34 2.46
CA SER A 281 -3.09 -15.45 3.29
C SER A 281 -2.56 -15.03 4.66
N ASP A 282 -2.09 -13.79 4.82
CA ASP A 282 -1.66 -13.31 6.14
C ASP A 282 -2.80 -12.64 6.89
N MET A 283 -3.63 -11.87 6.18
CA MET A 283 -4.52 -10.88 6.77
C MET A 283 -5.41 -11.42 7.88
N MET A 284 -6.08 -12.56 7.66
CA MET A 284 -6.95 -13.12 8.68
C MET A 284 -6.17 -13.64 9.89
N LEU A 285 -5.01 -14.29 9.66
CA LEU A 285 -4.19 -14.85 10.73
C LEU A 285 -3.67 -13.74 11.64
N LEU A 286 -3.08 -12.71 11.03
CA LEU A 286 -2.46 -11.60 11.74
C LEU A 286 -3.50 -10.70 12.41
N HIS A 287 -4.63 -10.45 11.74
CA HIS A 287 -5.75 -9.71 12.33
C HIS A 287 -6.23 -10.39 13.62
N GLN A 288 -6.50 -11.70 13.58
CA GLN A 288 -6.96 -12.43 14.76
C GLN A 288 -5.88 -12.54 15.85
N GLN A 289 -4.62 -12.77 15.47
CA GLN A 289 -3.49 -12.80 16.39
C GLN A 289 -3.36 -11.50 17.18
N GLU A 290 -3.44 -10.35 16.51
CA GLU A 290 -3.36 -9.04 17.14
C GLU A 290 -4.52 -8.80 18.12
N ARG A 291 -5.75 -9.16 17.74
CA ARG A 291 -6.92 -9.01 18.63
C ARG A 291 -6.81 -9.91 19.86
N LEU A 292 -6.32 -11.14 19.70
CA LEU A 292 -6.03 -12.04 20.84
C LEU A 292 -4.99 -11.44 21.78
N LEU A 293 -3.91 -10.86 21.23
CA LEU A 293 -2.87 -10.21 22.01
C LEU A 293 -3.44 -9.03 22.82
N GLN A 294 -4.23 -8.17 22.18
CA GLN A 294 -4.86 -7.02 22.84
C GLN A 294 -5.82 -7.43 23.96
N GLN A 295 -6.62 -8.48 23.76
CA GLN A 295 -7.65 -8.90 24.71
C GLN A 295 -7.10 -9.70 25.90
N ASN A 296 -6.23 -10.67 25.65
CA ASN A 296 -5.77 -11.60 26.69
C ASN A 296 -4.58 -11.04 27.47
N HIS A 297 -3.88 -10.05 26.91
CA HIS A 297 -2.60 -9.57 27.43
C HIS A 297 -2.51 -8.02 27.48
N PRO A 298 -3.54 -7.28 27.91
CA PRO A 298 -3.56 -5.81 27.82
C PRO A 298 -2.44 -5.13 28.62
N ASN A 299 -1.94 -5.79 29.67
CA ASN A 299 -0.88 -5.30 30.56
C ASN A 299 0.36 -6.21 30.57
N GLN A 300 0.43 -7.20 29.68
CA GLN A 300 1.54 -8.16 29.66
C GLN A 300 2.53 -7.83 28.53
N THR A 301 3.81 -8.06 28.81
CA THR A 301 4.87 -7.92 27.80
C THR A 301 4.75 -9.04 26.77
N TRP A 302 5.19 -8.81 25.52
CA TRP A 302 5.22 -9.84 24.47
C TRP A 302 5.97 -11.11 24.92
N LYS A 303 6.92 -10.98 25.85
CA LYS A 303 7.71 -12.07 26.44
C LYS A 303 6.86 -13.14 27.15
N THR A 304 5.67 -12.77 27.62
CA THR A 304 4.75 -13.69 28.30
C THR A 304 3.49 -14.00 27.51
N ALA A 305 3.20 -13.22 26.45
CA ALA A 305 1.99 -13.38 25.66
C ALA A 305 2.05 -14.57 24.68
N TYR A 306 3.23 -14.87 24.11
CA TYR A 306 3.43 -16.01 23.20
C TYR A 306 4.85 -16.59 23.33
N LYS A 307 5.05 -17.77 22.74
CA LYS A 307 6.30 -18.55 22.84
C LYS A 307 7.07 -18.50 21.52
N MET A 308 8.36 -18.19 21.61
CA MET A 308 9.30 -18.12 20.47
C MET A 308 10.53 -18.98 20.78
N PRO A 309 10.39 -20.33 20.73
CA PRO A 309 11.40 -21.23 21.27
C PRO A 309 12.56 -21.52 20.31
N THR A 310 12.48 -21.09 19.05
CA THR A 310 13.39 -21.54 18.00
C THR A 310 14.34 -20.44 17.53
N SER A 311 15.38 -20.85 16.80
CA SER A 311 16.25 -19.88 16.13
C SER A 311 15.52 -19.08 15.05
N ALA A 312 14.40 -19.58 14.52
CA ALA A 312 13.63 -18.90 13.49
C ALA A 312 13.00 -17.59 13.99
N ASP A 313 12.77 -17.49 15.31
CA ASP A 313 12.14 -16.34 15.96
C ASP A 313 13.10 -15.18 16.24
N ARG A 314 14.39 -15.32 15.89
CA ARG A 314 15.45 -14.42 16.35
C ARG A 314 15.21 -12.96 15.95
N LEU A 315 14.84 -12.68 14.69
CA LEU A 315 14.60 -11.31 14.24
C LEU A 315 13.36 -10.68 14.86
N ILE A 316 12.32 -11.47 15.14
CA ILE A 316 11.12 -11.01 15.86
C ILE A 316 11.52 -10.55 17.26
N ILE A 317 12.32 -11.36 17.96
CA ILE A 317 12.85 -11.03 19.30
C ILE A 317 13.69 -9.75 19.27
N GLU A 318 14.57 -9.60 18.28
CA GLU A 318 15.41 -8.39 18.17
C GLU A 318 14.59 -7.15 17.82
N PHE A 319 13.59 -7.25 16.93
CA PHE A 319 12.66 -6.17 16.65
C PHE A 319 11.87 -5.75 17.90
N ARG A 320 11.33 -6.72 18.65
CA ARG A 320 10.58 -6.43 19.87
C ARG A 320 11.43 -5.78 20.96
N LYS A 321 12.69 -6.21 21.12
CA LYS A 321 13.65 -5.55 22.02
C LYS A 321 13.93 -4.12 21.57
N TRP A 322 14.21 -3.91 20.29
CA TRP A 322 14.43 -2.57 19.72
C TRP A 322 13.22 -1.65 19.98
N PHE A 323 12.00 -2.17 19.78
CA PHE A 323 10.79 -1.40 20.00
C PHE A 323 10.54 -1.09 21.49
N GLU A 324 10.82 -2.02 22.40
CA GLU A 324 10.79 -1.75 23.85
C GLU A 324 11.85 -0.72 24.28
N GLU A 325 13.08 -0.88 23.81
CA GLU A 325 14.24 -0.10 24.23
C GLU A 325 14.18 1.35 23.74
N TYR A 326 13.88 1.54 22.45
CA TYR A 326 13.97 2.85 21.81
C TYR A 326 12.61 3.54 21.63
N CYS A 327 11.51 2.79 21.66
CA CYS A 327 10.14 3.32 21.46
C CYS A 327 9.24 3.13 22.68
N HIS A 328 9.77 2.64 23.81
CA HIS A 328 9.00 2.31 25.01
C HIS A 328 7.81 1.36 24.75
N GLY A 329 7.92 0.52 23.71
CA GLY A 329 6.88 -0.41 23.31
C GLY A 329 5.60 0.26 22.77
N GLN A 330 5.65 1.54 22.38
CA GLN A 330 4.48 2.30 21.96
C GLN A 330 4.74 3.05 20.65
N LEU A 331 3.71 3.08 19.81
CA LEU A 331 3.64 4.01 18.68
C LEU A 331 3.21 5.40 19.18
N PRO A 332 3.51 6.48 18.46
CA PRO A 332 3.35 7.85 18.95
C PRO A 332 1.89 8.36 18.94
N TRP A 333 0.90 7.46 19.09
CA TRP A 333 -0.53 7.77 19.00
C TRP A 333 -0.98 8.86 19.98
N LYS A 334 -0.40 8.88 21.19
CA LYS A 334 -0.67 9.93 22.20
C LYS A 334 -0.21 11.31 21.73
N GLN A 335 0.91 11.40 21.01
CA GLN A 335 1.50 12.66 20.55
C GLN A 335 0.66 13.31 19.43
N VAL A 336 -0.10 12.51 18.68
CA VAL A 336 -1.06 12.98 17.66
C VAL A 336 -2.52 13.00 18.16
N HIS A 337 -2.74 12.86 19.47
CA HIS A 337 -4.06 12.90 20.11
C HIS A 337 -5.05 11.85 19.57
N ILE A 338 -4.55 10.70 19.14
CA ILE A 338 -5.40 9.61 18.64
C ILE A 338 -5.68 8.65 19.78
N PRO A 339 -6.96 8.44 20.14
CA PRO A 339 -7.30 7.44 21.13
C PRO A 339 -6.97 6.06 20.57
N VAL A 340 -6.17 5.31 21.31
CA VAL A 340 -5.96 3.88 21.05
C VAL A 340 -7.09 3.15 21.78
N PRO A 341 -7.94 2.38 21.10
CA PRO A 341 -8.97 1.61 21.77
C PRO A 341 -8.32 0.64 22.76
N GLU A 342 -8.77 0.62 24.01
CA GLU A 342 -8.35 -0.40 24.99
C GLU A 342 -8.75 -1.81 24.52
N TYR A 343 -9.83 -1.90 23.74
CA TYR A 343 -10.35 -3.12 23.16
C TYR A 343 -10.73 -2.90 21.70
N SER A 344 -10.28 -3.80 20.83
CA SER A 344 -10.81 -3.94 19.48
C SER A 344 -11.53 -5.29 19.37
N PRO A 345 -12.81 -5.34 18.94
CA PRO A 345 -13.52 -6.60 18.79
C PRO A 345 -12.88 -7.46 17.71
N PHE A 346 -13.02 -8.78 17.87
CA PHE A 346 -12.75 -9.70 16.77
C PHE A 346 -13.64 -9.36 15.57
N ASN A 347 -13.03 -9.32 14.39
CA ASN A 347 -13.77 -9.26 13.13
C ASN A 347 -13.57 -10.55 12.34
N ASP A 348 -14.49 -11.50 12.53
CA ASP A 348 -14.49 -12.75 11.76
C ASP A 348 -15.18 -12.59 10.39
N ASN A 349 -15.67 -11.39 10.05
CA ASN A 349 -16.25 -11.13 8.75
C ASN A 349 -15.13 -11.00 7.71
N ARG A 350 -14.82 -12.14 7.09
CA ARG A 350 -13.80 -12.26 6.05
C ARG A 350 -14.00 -11.30 4.88
N ARG A 351 -15.25 -10.94 4.55
CA ARG A 351 -15.53 -9.97 3.48
C ARG A 351 -15.09 -8.55 3.83
N GLN A 352 -15.08 -8.20 5.11
CA GLN A 352 -14.56 -6.91 5.57
C GLN A 352 -13.04 -6.94 5.68
N VAL A 353 -12.47 -7.99 6.27
CA VAL A 353 -11.02 -8.10 6.50
C VAL A 353 -10.24 -8.33 5.19
N LEU A 354 -10.83 -9.02 4.20
CA LEU A 354 -10.21 -9.30 2.89
C LEU A 354 -10.80 -8.41 1.78
N ASP A 355 -11.21 -7.18 2.11
CA ASP A 355 -11.77 -6.22 1.15
C ASP A 355 -10.67 -5.61 0.27
N ILE A 356 -10.30 -6.35 -0.78
CA ILE A 356 -9.30 -5.94 -1.77
C ILE A 356 -9.68 -4.60 -2.41
N TYR A 357 -10.97 -4.34 -2.62
CA TYR A 357 -11.40 -3.13 -3.31
C TYR A 357 -10.98 -1.89 -2.53
N HIS A 358 -11.37 -1.83 -1.26
CA HIS A 358 -11.10 -0.67 -0.42
C HIS A 358 -9.63 -0.59 0.01
N GLN A 359 -8.98 -1.73 0.22
CA GLN A 359 -7.58 -1.80 0.63
C GLN A 359 -6.58 -1.55 -0.51
N HIS A 360 -6.98 -1.77 -1.77
CA HIS A 360 -6.07 -1.71 -2.91
C HIS A 360 -6.71 -1.18 -4.20
N THR A 361 -7.72 -1.87 -4.75
CA THR A 361 -8.13 -1.62 -6.15
C THR A 361 -8.57 -0.19 -6.40
N GLN A 362 -9.30 0.44 -5.49
CA GLN A 362 -9.74 1.82 -5.68
C GLN A 362 -8.58 2.84 -5.69
N HIS A 363 -7.47 2.54 -5.00
CA HIS A 363 -6.32 3.44 -4.89
C HIS A 363 -5.19 3.11 -5.89
N CYS A 364 -5.20 1.93 -6.50
CA CYS A 364 -4.27 1.50 -7.56
C CYS A 364 -4.79 1.89 -8.95
N SER A 365 -4.14 2.83 -9.64
CA SER A 365 -4.58 3.33 -10.95
C SER A 365 -4.66 2.20 -11.99
N SER A 366 -3.67 1.29 -12.00
CA SER A 366 -3.64 0.14 -12.91
C SER A 366 -4.81 -0.81 -12.68
N CYS A 367 -5.08 -1.22 -11.43
CA CYS A 367 -6.19 -2.13 -11.11
C CYS A 367 -7.56 -1.48 -11.32
N ARG A 368 -7.73 -0.23 -10.88
CA ARG A 368 -8.97 0.54 -11.10
C ARG A 368 -9.30 0.69 -12.58
N ASN A 369 -8.31 1.03 -13.40
CA ASN A 369 -8.51 1.20 -14.84
C ASN A 369 -8.76 -0.15 -15.54
N ALA A 370 -8.06 -1.22 -15.13
CA ALA A 370 -8.30 -2.56 -15.64
C ALA A 370 -9.73 -3.03 -15.33
N LEU A 371 -10.20 -2.86 -14.09
CA LEU A 371 -11.57 -3.18 -13.69
C LEU A 371 -12.61 -2.40 -14.52
N LYS A 372 -12.43 -1.09 -14.68
CA LYS A 372 -13.31 -0.26 -15.53
C LYS A 372 -13.34 -0.75 -16.98
N ASN A 373 -12.18 -1.13 -17.54
CA ASN A 373 -12.10 -1.62 -18.91
C ASN A 373 -12.74 -3.01 -19.05
N ILE A 374 -12.56 -3.90 -18.07
CA ILE A 374 -13.23 -5.21 -18.02
C ILE A 374 -14.75 -5.01 -18.03
N GLN A 375 -15.28 -4.11 -17.19
CA GLN A 375 -16.71 -3.83 -17.12
C GLN A 375 -17.25 -3.22 -18.43
N ARG A 376 -16.48 -2.36 -19.11
CA ARG A 376 -16.85 -1.85 -20.45
C ARG A 376 -16.88 -2.95 -21.50
N VAL A 377 -15.90 -3.86 -21.50
CA VAL A 377 -15.86 -5.00 -22.42
C VAL A 377 -17.03 -5.94 -22.16
N GLN A 378 -17.35 -6.22 -20.89
CA GLN A 378 -18.51 -7.01 -20.50
C GLN A 378 -19.80 -6.42 -21.09
N LEU A 379 -20.03 -5.11 -20.92
CA LEU A 379 -21.19 -4.43 -21.49
C LEU A 379 -21.20 -4.50 -23.02
N GLY A 380 -20.04 -4.28 -23.66
CA GLY A 380 -19.90 -4.37 -25.11
C GLY A 380 -20.22 -5.76 -25.65
N LEU A 381 -19.77 -6.83 -24.98
CA LEU A 381 -20.08 -8.22 -25.35
C LEU A 381 -21.57 -8.54 -25.21
N LEU A 382 -22.23 -8.02 -24.16
CA LEU A 382 -23.66 -8.20 -23.98
C LEU A 382 -24.47 -7.47 -25.06
N ILE A 383 -24.12 -6.22 -25.37
CA ILE A 383 -24.73 -5.46 -26.47
C ILE A 383 -24.52 -6.17 -27.80
N TYR A 384 -23.29 -6.62 -28.08
CA TYR A 384 -22.96 -7.36 -29.29
C TYR A 384 -23.80 -8.63 -29.43
N PHE A 385 -23.98 -9.39 -28.34
CA PHE A 385 -24.83 -10.58 -28.34
C PHE A 385 -26.28 -10.24 -28.70
N VAL A 386 -26.88 -9.27 -28.01
CA VAL A 386 -28.29 -8.88 -28.25
C VAL A 386 -28.49 -8.37 -29.67
N LEU A 387 -27.59 -7.52 -30.17
CA LEU A 387 -27.65 -7.01 -31.53
C LEU A 387 -27.50 -8.13 -32.56
N THR A 388 -26.55 -9.05 -32.36
CA THR A 388 -26.31 -10.15 -33.31
C THR A 388 -27.52 -11.08 -33.39
N VAL A 389 -28.10 -11.48 -32.25
CA VAL A 389 -29.32 -12.31 -32.23
C VAL A 389 -30.48 -11.59 -32.91
N SER A 390 -30.66 -10.29 -32.64
CA SER A 390 -31.72 -9.48 -33.25
C SER A 390 -31.54 -9.36 -34.77
N ILE A 391 -30.32 -9.11 -35.24
CA ILE A 391 -30.01 -9.03 -36.67
C ILE A 391 -30.27 -10.37 -37.37
N VAL A 392 -29.81 -11.48 -36.80
CA VAL A 392 -30.04 -12.82 -37.37
C VAL A 392 -31.54 -13.16 -37.44
N ALA A 393 -32.32 -12.75 -36.44
CA ALA A 393 -33.77 -12.92 -36.44
C ALA A 393 -34.49 -12.08 -37.52
N LEU A 394 -33.91 -10.93 -37.92
CA LEU A 394 -34.46 -10.05 -38.94
C LEU A 394 -33.92 -10.34 -40.36
N MET A 395 -32.88 -11.16 -40.51
CA MET A 395 -32.32 -11.55 -41.81
C MET A 395 -33.35 -12.31 -42.67
N SER A 396 -33.24 -12.17 -43.99
CA SER A 396 -33.97 -13.02 -44.94
C SER A 396 -33.55 -14.48 -44.81
N ASP A 397 -34.40 -15.42 -45.23
CA ASP A 397 -34.13 -16.85 -45.09
C ASP A 397 -32.83 -17.29 -45.79
N SER A 398 -32.53 -16.71 -46.96
CA SER A 398 -31.28 -16.97 -47.69
C SER A 398 -30.04 -16.57 -46.89
N LEU A 399 -30.04 -15.36 -46.32
CA LEU A 399 -28.95 -14.85 -45.50
C LEU A 399 -28.84 -15.58 -44.17
N ARG A 400 -29.98 -15.89 -43.54
CA ARG A 400 -30.04 -16.61 -42.26
C ARG A 400 -29.52 -18.04 -42.40
N SER A 401 -29.85 -18.74 -43.49
CA SER A 401 -29.35 -20.10 -43.75
C SER A 401 -27.82 -20.12 -43.94
N GLN A 402 -27.27 -19.11 -44.61
CA GLN A 402 -25.82 -19.03 -44.87
C GLN A 402 -25.01 -18.51 -43.67
N TRP A 403 -25.49 -17.45 -42.99
CA TRP A 403 -24.72 -16.70 -41.99
C TRP A 403 -25.27 -16.78 -40.57
N GLY A 404 -26.52 -17.22 -40.38
CA GLY A 404 -27.18 -17.21 -39.08
C GLY A 404 -26.44 -18.06 -38.05
N ILE A 405 -26.13 -19.32 -38.36
CA ILE A 405 -25.41 -20.22 -37.44
C ILE A 405 -24.01 -19.66 -37.09
N PRO A 406 -23.14 -19.29 -38.05
CA PRO A 406 -21.84 -18.70 -37.73
C PRO A 406 -21.92 -17.46 -36.81
N LEU A 407 -22.85 -16.54 -37.08
CA LEU A 407 -23.02 -15.33 -36.28
C LEU A 407 -23.47 -15.64 -34.85
N ILE A 408 -24.42 -16.56 -34.68
CA ILE A 408 -24.87 -16.99 -33.35
C ILE A 408 -23.75 -17.69 -32.58
N VAL A 409 -22.96 -18.54 -33.23
CA VAL A 409 -21.80 -19.19 -32.57
C VAL A 409 -20.80 -18.16 -32.08
N ILE A 410 -20.44 -17.16 -32.90
CA ILE A 410 -19.52 -16.08 -32.48
C ILE A 410 -20.12 -15.27 -31.32
N ALA A 411 -21.42 -14.97 -31.37
CA ALA A 411 -22.11 -14.26 -30.29
C ALA A 411 -22.08 -15.06 -28.98
N LEU A 412 -22.29 -16.38 -29.03
CA LEU A 412 -22.20 -17.27 -27.87
C LEU A 412 -20.77 -17.39 -27.33
N LEU A 413 -19.75 -17.43 -28.18
CA LEU A 413 -18.36 -17.34 -27.75
C LEU A 413 -18.08 -16.02 -27.01
N GLY A 414 -18.63 -14.91 -27.53
CA GLY A 414 -18.61 -13.61 -26.86
C GLY A 414 -19.25 -13.65 -25.46
N LEU A 415 -20.40 -14.33 -25.30
CA LEU A 415 -20.99 -14.55 -23.98
C LEU A 415 -20.13 -15.43 -23.08
N GLY A 416 -19.43 -16.42 -23.63
CA GLY A 416 -18.45 -17.22 -22.89
C GLY A 416 -17.31 -16.36 -22.33
N ILE A 417 -16.77 -15.44 -23.14
CA ILE A 417 -15.77 -14.46 -22.70
C ILE A 417 -16.35 -13.54 -21.62
N TYR A 418 -17.59 -13.04 -21.81
CA TYR A 418 -18.29 -12.25 -20.79
C TYR A 418 -18.37 -13.02 -19.46
N GLY A 419 -18.74 -14.31 -19.49
CA GLY A 419 -18.82 -15.16 -18.30
C GLY A 419 -17.48 -15.28 -17.58
N GLY A 420 -16.38 -15.51 -18.32
CA GLY A 420 -15.03 -15.53 -17.76
C GLY A 420 -14.63 -14.20 -17.13
N LEU A 421 -14.92 -13.08 -17.80
CA LEU A 421 -14.66 -11.75 -17.24
C LEU A 421 -15.49 -11.48 -15.98
N LYS A 422 -16.78 -11.85 -15.98
CA LYS A 422 -17.74 -11.52 -14.91
C LYS A 422 -17.58 -12.37 -13.67
N TYR A 423 -17.39 -13.67 -13.85
CA TYR A 423 -17.45 -14.63 -12.74
C TYR A 423 -16.08 -15.13 -12.28
N TYR A 424 -15.03 -14.97 -13.08
CA TYR A 424 -13.68 -15.38 -12.70
C TYR A 424 -12.74 -14.19 -12.48
N LEU A 425 -12.69 -13.24 -13.41
CA LEU A 425 -11.70 -12.17 -13.37
C LEU A 425 -12.12 -10.98 -12.50
N GLU A 426 -13.32 -10.44 -12.68
CA GLU A 426 -13.83 -9.29 -11.94
C GLU A 426 -13.83 -9.47 -10.41
N PRO A 427 -14.24 -10.62 -9.84
CA PRO A 427 -14.28 -10.79 -8.38
C PRO A 427 -12.91 -10.62 -7.70
N LYS A 428 -11.81 -10.92 -8.40
CA LYS A 428 -10.43 -10.78 -7.88
C LYS A 428 -10.00 -9.33 -7.60
N PHE A 429 -10.79 -8.35 -8.07
CA PHE A 429 -10.61 -6.93 -7.76
C PHE A 429 -11.36 -6.49 -6.50
N TYR A 430 -12.21 -7.35 -5.93
CA TYR A 430 -13.05 -6.99 -4.78
C TYR A 430 -12.75 -7.86 -3.57
N PHE A 431 -12.76 -9.17 -3.75
CA PHE A 431 -12.67 -10.12 -2.64
C PHE A 431 -12.30 -11.50 -3.16
N VAL A 432 -11.37 -12.16 -2.47
CA VAL A 432 -11.12 -13.59 -2.64
C VAL A 432 -11.11 -14.21 -1.26
N ASP A 433 -11.94 -15.24 -1.06
CA ASP A 433 -11.95 -15.97 0.20
C ASP A 433 -10.73 -16.88 0.29
N TYR A 434 -9.64 -16.40 0.90
CA TYR A 434 -8.42 -17.19 1.06
C TYR A 434 -8.49 -18.11 2.27
N ILE A 435 -8.84 -19.37 2.04
CA ILE A 435 -8.95 -20.39 3.09
C ILE A 435 -7.72 -21.30 3.04
N HIS A 436 -6.94 -21.34 4.13
CA HIS A 436 -5.72 -22.14 4.22
C HIS A 436 -5.97 -23.65 4.08
N THR A 437 -7.08 -24.15 4.62
CA THR A 437 -7.44 -25.58 4.58
C THR A 437 -7.72 -26.07 3.16
N ASP A 438 -8.08 -25.17 2.25
CA ASP A 438 -8.36 -25.51 0.84
C ASP A 438 -7.08 -25.63 0.01
N LYS A 439 -5.94 -25.16 0.54
CA LYS A 439 -4.63 -25.25 -0.10
C LYS A 439 -4.00 -26.59 0.26
N LYS A 440 -4.29 -27.61 -0.56
CA LYS A 440 -3.69 -28.94 -0.45
C LYS A 440 -2.19 -28.88 -0.66
#